data_AF-A0A2V5NTQ1-F1
#
_entry.id   AF-A0A2V5NTQ1-F1
#
_cell.length_a   1.000
_cell.length_b   1.000
_cell.length_c   1.000
_cell.angle_alpha   90.00
_cell.angle_beta   90.00
_cell.angle_gamma   90.00
#
_symmetry.space_group_name_H-M   'P 1'
#
loop_
_entity.id
_entity.type
_entity.pdbx_description
1 polymer ?
#
loop_
_entity_poly.entity_id
_entity_poly.type
_entity_poly.pdbx_seq_one_letter_code
_entity_poly.pdbx_strand_id
1 'polypeptide(L)'
;EGKITAELADRALVMLEIDRDGFDQWDKRIIETLIHKFNGGPVGLNSLAVAIGEEAGTIEEVNEPYLIMEGYIKRTPQGRVATANAYRKLGLKPPAGAQAELFGQ
;
A
#
# COMPACT_ATOMS: atom_id res chain seq x y z
N GLU A 1 -10.72 36.43 6.90
CA GLU A 1 -11.47 35.19 7.18
C GLU A 1 -10.85 34.05 6.39
N GLY A 2 -10.39 32.98 7.07
CA GLY A 2 -9.89 31.78 6.40
C GLY A 2 -11.04 30.79 6.22
N LYS A 3 -11.74 30.85 5.08
CA LYS A 3 -12.77 29.85 4.76
C LYS A 3 -12.10 28.65 4.09
N ILE A 4 -12.27 27.48 4.69
CA ILE A 4 -11.87 26.21 4.09
C ILE A 4 -12.89 25.90 2.99
N THR A 5 -12.46 25.97 1.72
CA THR A 5 -13.27 25.57 0.56
C THR A 5 -12.79 24.23 0.02
N ALA A 6 -13.64 23.54 -0.75
CA ALA A 6 -13.27 22.26 -1.36
C ALA A 6 -12.03 22.42 -2.29
N GLU A 7 -11.93 23.52 -3.03
CA GLU A 7 -10.79 23.81 -3.91
C GLU A 7 -9.51 24.12 -3.13
N LEU A 8 -9.63 24.67 -1.92
CA LEU A 8 -8.48 24.86 -1.03
C LEU A 8 -8.04 23.53 -0.41
N ALA A 9 -8.97 22.69 0.01
CA ALA A 9 -8.69 21.36 0.53
C ALA A 9 -8.06 20.44 -0.53
N ASP A 10 -8.59 20.43 -1.75
CA ASP A 10 -8.05 19.63 -2.87
C ASP A 10 -6.61 20.03 -3.21
N ARG A 11 -6.34 21.34 -3.30
CA ARG A 11 -4.96 21.84 -3.50
C ARG A 11 -4.02 21.46 -2.37
N ALA A 12 -4.49 21.47 -1.12
CA ALA A 12 -3.69 21.06 0.02
C ALA A 12 -3.40 19.54 0.01
N LEU A 13 -4.38 18.71 -0.35
CA LEU A 13 -4.20 17.25 -0.48
C LEU A 13 -3.20 16.91 -1.60
N VAL A 14 -3.27 17.59 -2.73
CA VAL A 14 -2.29 17.46 -3.83
C VAL A 14 -0.88 17.86 -3.36
N MET A 15 -0.75 18.93 -2.57
CA MET A 15 0.54 19.33 -1.99
C MET A 15 1.10 18.31 -0.99
N LEU A 16 0.23 17.51 -0.36
CA LEU A 16 0.62 16.43 0.56
C LEU A 16 0.86 15.10 -0.17
N GLU A 17 0.80 15.09 -1.50
CA GLU A 17 0.94 13.90 -2.35
C GLU A 17 -0.08 12.78 -2.02
N ILE A 18 -1.22 13.17 -1.44
CA ILE A 18 -2.32 12.24 -1.15
C ILE A 18 -3.13 12.07 -2.43
N ASP A 19 -3.23 10.84 -2.92
CA ASP A 19 -4.05 10.58 -4.10
C ASP A 19 -5.55 10.55 -3.76
N ARG A 20 -6.40 10.45 -4.79
CA ARG A 20 -7.87 10.51 -4.63
C ARG A 20 -8.43 9.37 -3.78
N ASP A 21 -7.69 8.27 -3.66
CA ASP A 21 -8.07 7.12 -2.85
C ASP A 21 -7.39 7.19 -1.47
N GLY A 22 -6.82 8.33 -1.08
CA GLY A 22 -6.19 8.52 0.22
C GLY A 22 -4.80 7.89 0.36
N PHE A 23 -4.20 7.40 -0.73
CA PHE A 23 -2.85 6.85 -0.70
C PHE A 23 -1.83 7.96 -0.48
N ASP A 24 -1.06 7.86 0.58
CA ASP A 24 0.08 8.73 0.80
C ASP A 24 1.35 8.20 0.11
N GLN A 25 2.44 8.96 0.21
CA GLN A 25 3.74 8.58 -0.36
C GLN A 25 4.30 7.26 0.21
N TRP A 26 3.95 6.91 1.46
CA TRP A 26 4.47 5.73 2.15
C TRP A 26 3.71 4.48 1.74
N ASP A 27 2.39 4.56 1.66
CA ASP A 27 1.52 3.51 1.12
C ASP A 27 1.98 3.09 -0.28
N LYS A 28 2.25 4.09 -1.13
CA LYS A 28 2.77 3.86 -2.49
C LYS A 28 4.13 3.17 -2.45
N ARG A 29 5.07 3.66 -1.64
CA ARG A 29 6.40 3.05 -1.48
C ARG A 29 6.32 1.60 -0.99
N ILE A 30 5.44 1.30 -0.05
CA ILE A 30 5.25 -0.07 0.46
C ILE A 30 4.82 -0.99 -0.68
N ILE A 31 3.79 -0.60 -1.45
CA ILE A 31 3.29 -1.40 -2.57
C ILE A 31 4.33 -1.56 -3.68
N GLU A 32 4.97 -0.46 -4.08
CA GLU A 32 6.03 -0.48 -5.11
C GLU A 32 7.18 -1.38 -4.70
N THR A 33 7.62 -1.29 -3.44
CA THR A 33 8.69 -2.15 -2.91
C THR A 33 8.27 -3.62 -2.92
N LEU A 34 7.06 -3.91 -2.45
CA LEU A 34 6.54 -5.28 -2.39
C LEU A 34 6.45 -5.92 -3.78
N ILE A 35 5.98 -5.15 -4.78
CA ILE A 35 5.82 -5.63 -6.16
C ILE A 35 7.16 -5.67 -6.90
N HIS A 36 7.90 -4.56 -6.95
CA HIS A 36 9.08 -4.46 -7.81
C HIS A 36 10.33 -5.10 -7.20
N LYS A 37 10.50 -5.04 -5.88
CA LYS A 37 11.71 -5.56 -5.21
C LYS A 37 11.54 -7.00 -4.74
N PHE A 38 10.32 -7.36 -4.33
CA PHE A 38 10.02 -8.69 -3.78
C PHE A 38 9.09 -9.52 -4.67
N ASN A 39 8.81 -9.07 -5.90
CA ASN A 39 7.98 -9.78 -6.89
C ASN A 39 6.59 -10.18 -6.34
N GLY A 40 6.03 -9.34 -5.46
CA GLY A 40 4.75 -9.57 -4.78
C GLY A 40 4.85 -10.27 -3.42
N GLY A 41 6.03 -10.65 -2.95
CA GLY A 41 6.24 -11.31 -1.65
C GLY A 41 6.20 -12.85 -1.72
N PRO A 42 6.14 -13.55 -0.57
CA PRO A 42 6.03 -13.03 0.80
C PRO A 42 7.30 -12.36 1.32
N VAL A 43 7.16 -11.27 2.07
CA VAL A 43 8.29 -10.56 2.73
C VAL A 43 8.01 -10.30 4.21
N GLY A 44 9.02 -10.49 5.08
CA GLY A 44 8.92 -10.16 6.50
C GLY A 44 8.87 -8.64 6.75
N LEU A 45 8.24 -8.20 7.86
CA LEU A 45 8.11 -6.79 8.22
C LEU A 45 9.46 -6.07 8.23
N ASN A 46 10.43 -6.65 8.93
CA ASN A 46 11.74 -6.05 9.10
C ASN A 46 12.48 -5.91 7.76
N SER A 47 12.37 -6.89 6.87
CA SER A 47 12.99 -6.82 5.55
C SER A 47 12.32 -5.77 4.65
N LEU A 48 11.00 -5.64 4.75
CA LEU A 48 10.24 -4.62 4.05
C LEU A 48 10.59 -3.21 4.57
N ALA A 49 10.63 -3.04 5.89
CA ALA A 49 11.02 -1.81 6.57
C ALA A 49 12.43 -1.34 6.16
N VAL A 50 13.42 -2.24 6.19
CA VAL A 50 14.79 -1.94 5.72
C VAL A 50 14.82 -1.57 4.24
N ALA A 51 14.00 -2.22 3.41
CA ALA A 51 13.97 -1.94 1.98
C ALA A 51 13.36 -0.57 1.65
N ILE A 52 12.42 -0.08 2.46
CA ILE A 52 11.75 1.22 2.32
C ILE A 52 12.54 2.33 3.02
N GLY A 53 13.32 1.99 4.04
CA GLY A 53 14.02 2.96 4.90
C GLY A 53 13.12 3.54 5.99
N GLU A 54 12.13 2.76 6.45
CA GLU A 54 11.20 3.14 7.50
C GLU A 54 11.26 2.20 8.70
N GLU A 55 10.66 2.61 9.82
CA GLU A 55 10.52 1.78 11.00
C GLU A 55 9.42 0.72 10.80
N ALA A 56 9.73 -0.52 11.21
CA ALA A 56 8.79 -1.64 11.16
C ALA A 56 7.48 -1.36 11.91
N GLY A 57 7.57 -0.76 13.10
CA GLY A 57 6.40 -0.39 13.92
C GLY A 57 5.50 0.62 13.21
N THR A 58 6.07 1.66 12.59
CA THR A 58 5.30 2.64 11.80
C THR A 58 4.54 1.98 10.67
N ILE A 59 5.18 1.08 9.91
CA ILE A 59 4.50 0.36 8.82
C ILE A 59 3.34 -0.49 9.35
N GLU A 60 3.54 -1.21 10.46
CA GLU A 60 2.51 -2.09 11.05
C GLU A 60 1.36 -1.33 11.70
N GLU A 61 1.65 -0.22 12.38
CA GLU A 61 0.66 0.50 13.20
C GLU A 61 -0.06 1.61 12.41
N VAL A 62 0.58 2.19 11.39
CA VAL A 62 0.06 3.33 10.65
C VAL A 62 -0.43 2.94 9.26
N ASN A 63 0.40 2.27 8.44
CA ASN A 63 0.10 2.03 7.02
C ASN A 63 -0.67 0.72 6.78
N GLU A 64 -0.20 -0.39 7.36
CA GLU A 64 -0.80 -1.72 7.15
C GLU A 64 -2.30 -1.80 7.41
N PRO A 65 -2.88 -1.15 8.44
CA PRO A 65 -4.32 -1.25 8.70
C PRO A 65 -5.16 -0.84 7.48
N TYR A 66 -4.80 0.26 6.82
CA TYR A 66 -5.48 0.73 5.62
C TYR A 66 -5.22 -0.18 4.42
N LEU A 67 -3.94 -0.51 4.17
CA LEU A 67 -3.53 -1.34 3.02
C LEU A 67 -4.13 -2.74 3.05
N ILE A 68 -4.37 -3.31 4.24
CA ILE A 68 -5.04 -4.60 4.42
C ILE A 68 -6.55 -4.45 4.24
N MET A 69 -7.16 -3.41 4.82
CA MET A 69 -8.61 -3.18 4.74
C MET A 69 -9.09 -2.98 3.30
N GLU A 70 -8.37 -2.18 2.51
CA GLU A 70 -8.64 -1.98 1.08
C GLU A 70 -8.17 -3.16 0.21
N GLY A 71 -7.55 -4.16 0.84
CA GLY A 71 -7.16 -5.41 0.19
C GLY A 71 -5.99 -5.26 -0.77
N TYR A 72 -5.06 -4.32 -0.53
CA TYR A 72 -3.81 -4.20 -1.29
C TYR A 72 -2.73 -5.16 -0.79
N ILE A 73 -2.69 -5.42 0.52
CA ILE A 73 -1.73 -6.33 1.15
C ILE A 73 -2.47 -7.43 1.91
N LYS A 74 -1.93 -8.64 1.88
CA LYS A 74 -2.36 -9.75 2.73
C LYS A 74 -1.23 -10.13 3.69
N ARG A 75 -1.55 -10.25 4.98
CA ARG A 75 -0.65 -10.83 5.98
C ARG A 75 -0.76 -12.36 5.91
N THR A 76 0.40 -13.02 5.84
CA THR A 76 0.54 -14.48 5.87
C THR A 76 1.56 -14.88 6.94
N PRO A 77 1.60 -16.13 7.40
CA PRO A 77 2.64 -16.60 8.32
C PRO A 77 4.07 -16.38 7.79
N GLN A 78 4.25 -16.39 6.46
CA GLN A 78 5.54 -16.21 5.79
C GLN A 78 5.89 -14.73 5.56
N GLY A 79 4.94 -13.80 5.69
CA GLY A 79 5.15 -12.38 5.43
C GLY A 79 3.97 -11.67 4.78
N ARG A 80 4.23 -10.48 4.23
CA ARG A 80 3.28 -9.65 3.49
C ARG A 80 3.32 -10.02 2.03
N VAL A 81 2.15 -10.12 1.40
CA VAL A 81 1.98 -10.45 -0.02
C VAL A 81 1.13 -9.36 -0.68
N ALA A 82 1.55 -8.90 -1.86
CA ALA A 82 0.78 -7.97 -2.67
C ALA A 82 -0.39 -8.70 -3.33
N THR A 83 -1.59 -8.18 -3.17
CA THR A 83 -2.78 -8.74 -3.83
C THR A 83 -2.88 -8.22 -5.27
N ALA A 84 -3.82 -8.77 -6.05
CA ALA A 84 -4.13 -8.25 -7.38
C ALA A 84 -4.53 -6.75 -7.38
N ASN A 85 -5.12 -6.22 -6.31
CA ASN A 85 -5.50 -4.81 -6.22
C ASN A 85 -4.26 -3.91 -6.16
N ALA A 86 -3.20 -4.33 -5.47
CA ALA A 86 -1.95 -3.57 -5.41
C ALA A 86 -1.31 -3.42 -6.80
N TYR A 87 -1.33 -4.46 -7.63
CA TYR A 87 -0.87 -4.35 -9.01
C TYR A 87 -1.72 -3.37 -9.81
N ARG A 88 -3.05 -3.47 -9.71
CA ARG A 88 -3.97 -2.57 -10.42
C ARG A 88 -3.80 -1.11 -9.99
N LYS A 89 -3.54 -0.85 -8.70
CA LYS A 89 -3.26 0.49 -8.16
C LYS A 89 -2.04 1.13 -8.81
N LEU A 90 -1.02 0.33 -9.12
CA LEU A 90 0.16 0.77 -9.87
C LEU A 90 -0.03 0.76 -11.41
N GLY A 91 -1.22 0.41 -11.92
CA GLY A 91 -1.46 0.25 -13.36
C GLY A 91 -0.80 -0.99 -13.97
N LEU A 92 -0.41 -1.97 -13.15
CA LEU A 92 0.26 -3.21 -13.58
C LEU A 92 -0.73 -4.36 -13.74
N LYS A 93 -0.36 -5.33 -14.58
CA LYS A 93 -1.11 -6.59 -14.73
C LYS A 93 -0.74 -7.55 -13.57
N PRO A 94 -1.71 -8.03 -12.77
CA PRO A 94 -1.41 -8.98 -11.71
C PRO A 94 -0.95 -10.33 -12.28
N PRO A 95 -0.08 -11.06 -11.56
CA PRO A 95 0.34 -12.40 -11.96
C PRO A 95 -0.83 -13.38 -11.93
N ALA A 96 -0.83 -14.35 -12.85
CA ALA A 96 -1.86 -15.38 -12.94
C ALA A 96 -1.90 -16.19 -11.63
N GLY A 97 -3.03 -16.14 -10.91
CA GLY A 97 -3.23 -16.81 -9.62
C GLY A 97 -3.44 -15.87 -8.42
N ALA A 98 -3.08 -14.59 -8.51
CA ALA A 98 -3.18 -13.64 -7.39
C ALA A 98 -4.62 -13.34 -6.92
N GLN A 99 -5.65 -13.70 -7.71
CA GLN A 99 -7.06 -13.49 -7.38
C GLN A 99 -7.73 -14.72 -6.74
N ALA A 100 -7.16 -15.92 -6.91
CA ALA A 100 -7.78 -17.17 -6.47
C ALA A 100 -7.75 -17.34 -4.93
N GLU A 101 -6.80 -16.71 -4.25
CA GLU A 101 -6.61 -16.88 -2.80
C GLU A 101 -7.43 -15.91 -1.92
N LEU A 102 -8.14 -14.94 -2.51
CA LEU A 102 -8.94 -13.98 -1.74
C LEU A 102 -10.34 -14.52 -1.39
N PHE A 103 -10.85 -15.49 -2.15
CA PHE A 103 -12.17 -16.10 -1.96
C PHE A 103 -12.11 -17.58 -1.58
N GLY A 104 -10.98 -18.03 -1.02
CA GLY A 104 -10.83 -19.40 -0.53
C GLY A 104 -11.54 -19.64 0.81
N GLN A 105 -12.88 -19.66 0.79
CA GLN A 105 -13.75 -20.41 1.71
C GLN A 105 -14.85 -21.09 0.91
#